data_AF-A0A3B0UZZ8-F1
#
_entry.id   AF-A0A3B0UZZ8-F1
#
_cell.length_a   1.000
_cell.length_b   1.000
_cell.length_c   1.000
_cell.angle_alpha   90.00
_cell.angle_beta   90.00
_cell.angle_gamma   90.00
#
_symmetry.space_group_name_H-M   'P 1'
#
loop_
_entity.id
_entity.type
_entity.pdbx_description
1 polymer ?
#
loop_
_entity_poly.entity_id
_entity_poly.type
_entity_poly.pdbx_seq_one_letter_code
_entity_poly.pdbx_strand_id
1 'polypeptide(L)'
;MRVVIIGLDAFEPRRFERLYEEGRVPHLARYVDLGAYSQFAVSNPPQSEVSWTSIATGLNPGGHGMFDFVHRNPENYALNVSLLPTKSGFGGTQFAEPFSAKTIFDQAVAQGYPATALWWPALFPARMKSPVRSLPGLGTPDLLGRLGVGTLFTTDKGLAQENGRKTPVAILEKVGAKKYKSVVVGPMKKSGPATHDFIVEQTGADTVRVTVEKQRIDLRLGEWSPILEIKFKIGFMVTLPSVTQLILTKVGDEICVYALPLQIHPLRSAWQYGTPRNFVKDSWQNAGPFLTVGWPQDTTALEDGFIEDDHFIRLCESIINTRERVLMHHLDSFQEGVMG
;
A
#
# COMPACT_ATOMS: atom_id res chain seq x y z
N MET A 1 -23.99 -15.05 14.28
CA MET A 1 -24.17 -13.58 14.13
C MET A 1 -23.18 -13.09 13.07
N ARG A 2 -23.56 -12.16 12.18
CA ARG A 2 -22.68 -11.60 11.14
C ARG A 2 -22.54 -10.10 11.35
N VAL A 3 -21.31 -9.62 11.50
CA VAL A 3 -21.01 -8.19 11.65
C VAL A 3 -20.02 -7.80 10.57
N VAL A 4 -20.37 -6.76 9.81
CA VAL A 4 -19.48 -6.12 8.84
C VAL A 4 -19.22 -4.69 9.32
N ILE A 5 -17.95 -4.32 9.40
CA ILE A 5 -17.49 -2.99 9.76
C ILE A 5 -16.91 -2.39 8.48
N ILE A 6 -17.45 -1.27 8.03
CA ILE A 6 -16.90 -0.53 6.89
C ILE A 6 -16.43 0.80 7.42
N GLY A 7 -15.11 1.01 7.38
CA GLY A 7 -14.55 2.27 7.81
C GLY A 7 -14.35 3.20 6.62
N LEU A 8 -14.82 4.45 6.77
CA LEU A 8 -14.69 5.51 5.78
C LEU A 8 -13.74 6.57 6.36
N ASP A 9 -12.54 6.68 5.80
CA ASP A 9 -11.55 7.63 6.29
C ASP A 9 -12.02 9.07 6.02
N ALA A 10 -11.73 9.98 6.97
CA ALA A 10 -12.14 11.37 6.95
C ALA A 10 -13.65 11.61 6.65
N PHE A 11 -14.53 10.69 7.10
CA PHE A 11 -15.98 10.84 6.95
C PHE A 11 -16.52 11.99 7.82
N GLU A 12 -16.79 13.13 7.20
CA GLU A 12 -17.22 14.34 7.90
C GLU A 12 -18.76 14.40 8.03
N PRO A 13 -19.30 14.44 9.27
CA PRO A 13 -20.75 14.38 9.51
C PRO A 13 -21.57 15.46 8.81
N ARG A 14 -21.12 16.72 8.80
CA ARG A 14 -21.93 17.82 8.24
C ARG A 14 -22.06 17.69 6.72
N ARG A 15 -21.02 17.23 6.04
CA ARG A 15 -21.03 16.94 4.61
C ARG A 15 -21.97 15.78 4.31
N PHE A 16 -21.96 14.73 5.13
CA PHE A 16 -22.90 13.63 5.00
C PHE A 16 -24.35 14.07 5.19
N GLU A 17 -24.64 14.80 6.27
CA GLU A 17 -25.98 15.30 6.61
C GLU A 17 -26.54 16.18 5.49
N ARG A 18 -25.72 17.09 4.95
CA ARG A 18 -26.10 17.88 3.77
C ARG A 18 -26.44 17.00 2.56
N LEU A 19 -25.61 16.00 2.25
CA LEU A 19 -25.87 15.09 1.12
C LEU A 19 -27.13 14.24 1.34
N TYR A 20 -27.43 13.92 2.60
CA TYR A 20 -28.65 13.22 3.00
C TYR A 20 -29.89 14.11 2.78
N GLU A 21 -29.88 15.36 3.24
CA GLU A 21 -30.94 16.34 2.99
C GLU A 21 -31.17 16.60 1.49
N GLU A 22 -30.10 16.59 0.69
CA GLU A 22 -30.14 16.71 -0.77
C GLU A 22 -30.63 15.42 -1.48
N GLY A 23 -30.87 14.31 -0.75
CA GLY A 23 -31.31 13.04 -1.33
C GLY A 23 -30.25 12.29 -2.14
N ARG A 24 -28.96 12.61 -1.94
CA ARG A 24 -27.84 12.13 -2.79
C ARG A 24 -27.14 10.87 -2.28
N VAL A 25 -27.54 10.37 -1.10
CA VAL A 25 -26.96 9.17 -0.46
C VAL A 25 -28.05 8.15 -0.11
N PRO A 26 -28.85 7.67 -1.08
CA PRO A 26 -30.05 6.87 -0.81
C PRO A 26 -29.78 5.57 -0.07
N HIS A 27 -28.59 4.96 -0.22
CA HIS A 27 -28.22 3.76 0.52
C HIS A 27 -27.92 4.02 1.99
N LEU A 28 -27.24 5.14 2.30
CA LEU A 28 -26.92 5.51 3.68
C LEU A 28 -28.14 6.12 4.40
N ALA A 29 -28.99 6.83 3.67
CA ALA A 29 -30.24 7.41 4.17
C ALA A 29 -31.10 6.38 4.92
N ARG A 30 -31.17 5.15 4.41
CA ARG A 30 -31.91 4.05 5.04
C ARG A 30 -31.49 3.77 6.49
N TYR A 31 -30.22 3.96 6.84
CA TYR A 31 -29.75 3.76 8.22
C TYR A 31 -30.13 4.94 9.12
N VAL A 32 -30.13 6.16 8.58
CA VAL A 32 -30.60 7.36 9.28
C VAL A 32 -32.09 7.24 9.58
N ASP A 33 -32.90 6.85 8.58
CA ASP A 33 -34.36 6.69 8.69
C ASP A 33 -34.77 5.63 9.74
N LEU A 34 -33.90 4.64 9.95
CA LEU A 34 -34.08 3.59 10.97
C LEU A 34 -33.59 4.01 12.36
N GLY A 35 -33.09 5.24 12.53
CA GLY A 35 -32.53 5.73 13.79
C GLY A 35 -31.15 5.13 14.13
N ALA A 36 -30.45 4.56 13.15
CA ALA A 36 -29.15 3.90 13.31
C ALA A 36 -27.96 4.82 12.97
N TYR A 37 -28.13 6.14 13.10
CA TYR A 37 -27.10 7.14 12.89
C TYR A 37 -26.77 7.86 14.20
N SER A 38 -25.47 7.98 14.49
CA SER A 38 -24.97 8.78 15.62
C SER A 38 -23.63 9.39 15.25
N GLN A 39 -23.39 10.61 15.73
CA GLN A 39 -22.08 11.22 15.70
C GLN A 39 -21.24 10.69 16.87
N PHE A 40 -19.95 10.42 16.62
CA PHE A 40 -19.00 9.99 17.62
C PHE A 40 -17.94 11.06 17.85
N ALA A 41 -17.40 11.12 19.06
CA ALA A 41 -16.17 11.86 19.31
C ALA A 41 -14.99 11.17 18.61
N VAL A 42 -14.12 11.97 18.00
CA VAL A 42 -12.87 11.48 17.40
C VAL A 42 -11.80 11.34 18.50
N SER A 43 -10.80 10.48 18.29
CA SER A 43 -9.65 10.41 19.19
C SER A 43 -8.92 11.75 19.31
N ASN A 44 -8.18 11.94 20.39
CA ASN A 44 -7.29 13.07 20.57
C ASN A 44 -5.82 12.58 20.67
N PRO A 45 -4.97 12.81 19.66
CA PRO A 45 -5.22 13.64 18.47
C PRO A 45 -6.08 12.94 17.39
N PRO A 46 -6.75 13.71 16.52
CA PRO A 46 -7.61 13.19 15.45
C PRO A 46 -6.80 12.83 14.20
N GLN A 47 -5.77 11.99 14.36
CA GLN A 47 -4.96 11.47 13.26
C GLN A 47 -5.41 10.04 12.89
N SER A 48 -5.20 9.63 11.64
CA SER A 48 -5.74 8.36 11.11
C SER A 48 -5.24 7.16 11.91
N GLU A 49 -3.93 6.95 12.02
CA GLU A 49 -3.28 5.89 12.79
C GLU A 49 -3.74 5.84 14.25
N VAL A 50 -3.97 7.00 14.88
CA VAL A 50 -4.46 7.08 16.26
C VAL A 50 -5.92 6.66 16.31
N SER A 51 -6.76 7.25 15.46
CA SER A 51 -8.21 7.00 15.40
C SER A 51 -8.52 5.54 15.07
N TRP A 52 -7.89 4.99 14.03
CA TRP A 52 -8.09 3.61 13.60
C TRP A 52 -7.60 2.59 14.63
N THR A 53 -6.53 2.92 15.39
CA THR A 53 -6.09 2.07 16.51
C THR A 53 -7.07 2.17 17.68
N SER A 54 -7.60 3.36 17.97
CA SER A 54 -8.66 3.53 18.98
C SER A 54 -9.91 2.73 18.62
N ILE A 55 -10.38 2.78 17.37
CA ILE A 55 -11.51 1.97 16.88
C ILE A 55 -11.19 0.48 17.01
N ALA A 56 -10.00 0.07 16.57
CA ALA A 56 -9.61 -1.34 16.60
C ALA A 56 -9.56 -1.89 18.02
N THR A 57 -9.16 -1.09 19.03
CA THR A 57 -8.87 -1.59 20.38
C THR A 57 -9.95 -1.24 21.40
N GLY A 58 -10.81 -0.27 21.11
CA GLY A 58 -11.72 0.34 22.08
C GLY A 58 -11.00 1.16 23.17
N LEU A 59 -9.71 1.43 22.99
CA LEU A 59 -8.89 2.20 23.93
C LEU A 59 -8.62 3.60 23.38
N ASN A 60 -8.27 4.53 24.27
CA ASN A 60 -7.71 5.83 23.89
C ASN A 60 -6.18 5.72 23.66
N PRO A 61 -5.52 6.80 23.19
CA PRO A 61 -4.07 6.80 22.95
C PRO A 61 -3.22 6.36 24.14
N GLY A 62 -3.61 6.72 25.36
CA GLY A 62 -2.95 6.26 26.59
C GLY A 62 -3.04 4.75 26.82
N GLY A 63 -4.10 4.10 26.32
CA GLY A 63 -4.30 2.66 26.45
C GLY A 63 -3.64 1.82 25.35
N HIS A 64 -3.62 2.29 24.10
CA HIS A 64 -3.02 1.55 22.98
C HIS A 64 -1.60 2.00 22.62
N GLY A 65 -1.14 3.17 23.09
CA GLY A 65 0.24 3.64 22.93
C GLY A 65 0.57 4.32 21.59
N MET A 66 -0.43 4.54 20.74
CA MET A 66 -0.26 5.28 19.47
C MET A 66 -0.70 6.72 19.71
N PHE A 67 0.24 7.67 19.58
CA PHE A 67 0.01 9.07 19.90
C PHE A 67 0.15 10.03 18.72
N ASP A 68 0.86 9.62 17.66
CA ASP A 68 1.14 10.42 16.46
C ASP A 68 1.71 9.53 15.34
N PHE A 69 1.82 10.03 14.12
CA PHE A 69 2.49 9.41 12.97
C PHE A 69 4.00 9.33 13.19
N VAL A 70 4.55 10.27 13.96
CA VAL A 70 5.97 10.35 14.29
C VAL A 70 6.14 10.28 15.80
N HIS A 71 6.91 9.31 16.27
CA HIS A 71 7.30 9.24 17.67
C HIS A 71 8.77 9.62 17.84
N ARG A 72 9.06 10.25 18.98
CA ARG A 72 10.42 10.47 19.45
C ARG A 72 10.84 9.32 20.34
N ASN A 73 12.00 8.73 20.07
CA ASN A 73 12.64 7.83 21.02
C ASN A 73 13.06 8.64 22.26
N PRO A 74 12.57 8.32 23.48
CA PRO A 74 12.89 9.09 24.68
C PRO A 74 14.36 8.98 25.11
N GLU A 75 15.07 7.92 24.72
CA GLU A 75 16.48 7.69 25.09
C GLU A 75 17.44 8.55 24.28
N ASN A 76 17.20 8.71 22.97
CA ASN A 76 18.15 9.35 22.04
C ASN A 76 17.54 10.46 21.18
N TYR A 77 16.27 10.80 21.38
CA TYR A 77 15.55 11.85 20.68
C TYR A 77 15.38 11.64 19.16
N ALA A 78 15.74 10.46 18.63
CA ALA A 78 15.54 10.14 17.22
C ALA A 78 14.05 10.08 16.88
N LEU A 79 13.71 10.57 15.68
CA LEU A 79 12.36 10.49 15.13
C LEU A 79 12.17 9.17 14.38
N ASN A 80 11.03 8.53 14.61
CA ASN A 80 10.64 7.29 13.96
C ASN A 80 9.18 7.37 13.51
N VAL A 81 8.82 6.69 12.43
CA VAL A 81 7.43 6.55 12.00
C VAL A 81 6.71 5.56 12.90
N SER A 82 5.65 5.97 13.58
CA SER A 82 4.91 5.17 14.58
C SER A 82 4.25 3.94 14.01
N LEU A 83 3.88 3.98 12.73
CA LEU A 83 3.30 2.83 12.02
C LEU A 83 4.35 1.78 11.60
N LEU A 84 5.65 2.12 11.67
CA LEU A 84 6.75 1.28 11.21
C LEU A 84 7.83 1.15 12.28
N PRO A 85 7.51 0.77 13.53
CA PRO A 85 8.54 0.62 14.54
C PRO A 85 9.46 -0.53 14.14
N THR A 86 10.72 -0.40 14.50
CA THR A 86 11.72 -1.43 14.27
C THR A 86 12.34 -1.87 15.59
N LYS A 87 12.75 -3.13 15.66
CA LYS A 87 13.48 -3.70 16.80
C LYS A 87 14.77 -4.34 16.30
N SER A 88 15.87 -4.01 16.96
CA SER A 88 17.17 -4.66 16.74
C SER A 88 17.24 -5.97 17.51
N GLY A 89 17.60 -7.05 16.82
CA GLY A 89 17.83 -8.37 17.44
C GLY A 89 19.06 -9.06 16.88
N PHE A 90 19.33 -10.27 17.38
CA PHE A 90 20.50 -11.09 17.00
C PHE A 90 20.57 -11.42 15.49
N GLY A 91 19.47 -11.24 14.75
CA GLY A 91 19.36 -11.42 13.30
C GLY A 91 19.21 -10.13 12.47
N GLY A 92 19.46 -8.95 13.06
CA GLY A 92 19.30 -7.65 12.40
C GLY A 92 18.06 -6.88 12.86
N THR A 93 17.74 -5.81 12.14
CA THR A 93 16.57 -4.95 12.41
C THR A 93 15.32 -5.55 11.76
N GLN A 94 14.25 -5.73 12.53
CA GLN A 94 12.96 -6.23 12.04
C GLN A 94 11.84 -5.24 12.35
N PHE A 95 10.81 -5.19 11.51
CA PHE A 95 9.59 -4.47 11.85
C PHE A 95 8.91 -5.12 13.06
N ALA A 96 8.38 -4.27 13.93
CA ALA A 96 7.62 -4.67 15.09
C ALA A 96 6.17 -4.22 14.95
N GLU A 97 5.29 -4.81 15.74
CA GLU A 97 3.90 -4.39 15.82
C GLU A 97 3.81 -2.97 16.43
N PRO A 98 3.00 -2.06 15.85
CA PRO A 98 2.87 -0.67 16.31
C PRO A 98 2.21 -0.54 17.68
N PHE A 99 1.41 -1.52 18.08
CA PHE A 99 0.80 -1.61 19.41
C PHE A 99 0.66 -3.07 19.84
N SER A 100 0.51 -3.30 21.15
CA SER A 100 0.32 -4.64 21.75
C SER A 100 -1.10 -4.89 22.26
N ALA A 101 -1.97 -3.89 22.26
CA ALA A 101 -3.36 -4.03 22.67
C ALA A 101 -4.14 -5.03 21.79
N LYS A 102 -5.06 -5.75 22.41
CA LYS A 102 -5.99 -6.65 21.71
C LYS A 102 -7.01 -5.83 20.94
N THR A 103 -7.24 -6.20 19.70
CA THR A 103 -8.26 -5.57 18.85
C THR A 103 -9.63 -6.22 19.04
N ILE A 104 -10.70 -5.58 18.54
CA ILE A 104 -12.05 -6.15 18.44
C ILE A 104 -12.05 -7.47 17.67
N PHE A 105 -11.15 -7.63 16.70
CA PHE A 105 -10.96 -8.87 15.95
C PHE A 105 -10.35 -9.97 16.84
N ASP A 106 -9.34 -9.61 17.64
CA ASP A 106 -8.74 -10.55 18.61
C ASP A 106 -9.77 -10.97 19.67
N GLN A 107 -10.63 -10.03 20.11
CA GLN A 107 -11.71 -10.32 21.07
C GLN A 107 -12.79 -11.23 20.47
N ALA A 108 -13.19 -11.01 19.21
CA ALA A 108 -14.14 -11.86 18.52
C ALA A 108 -13.63 -13.32 18.46
N VAL A 109 -12.37 -13.52 18.07
CA VAL A 109 -11.80 -14.88 18.02
C VAL A 109 -11.64 -15.48 19.42
N ALA A 110 -11.28 -14.69 20.43
CA ALA A 110 -11.24 -15.17 21.81
C ALA A 110 -12.60 -15.65 22.33
N GLN A 111 -13.70 -15.13 21.78
CA GLN A 111 -15.08 -15.54 22.08
C GLN A 111 -15.58 -16.69 21.19
N GLY A 112 -14.74 -17.23 20.30
CA GLY A 112 -15.08 -18.33 19.40
C GLY A 112 -15.65 -17.90 18.04
N TYR A 113 -15.67 -16.60 17.73
CA TYR A 113 -16.16 -16.09 16.44
C TYR A 113 -15.00 -15.80 15.47
N PRO A 114 -15.06 -16.26 14.21
CA PRO A 114 -14.07 -15.90 13.20
C PRO A 114 -13.96 -14.39 13.02
N ALA A 115 -12.75 -13.89 12.77
CA ALA A 115 -12.52 -12.48 12.48
C ALA A 115 -11.63 -12.27 11.26
N THR A 116 -11.99 -11.31 10.42
CA THR A 116 -11.24 -10.88 9.24
C THR A 116 -11.06 -9.37 9.26
N ALA A 117 -9.85 -8.88 9.01
CA ALA A 117 -9.52 -7.46 8.87
C ALA A 117 -8.85 -7.21 7.51
N LEU A 118 -9.51 -6.46 6.63
CA LEU A 118 -9.08 -6.19 5.25
C LEU A 118 -8.58 -4.75 5.13
N TRP A 119 -7.28 -4.58 4.93
CA TRP A 119 -6.60 -3.27 4.86
C TRP A 119 -6.85 -2.37 6.06
N TRP A 120 -7.06 -2.95 7.24
CA TRP A 120 -7.19 -2.17 8.46
C TRP A 120 -5.84 -1.51 8.81
N PRO A 121 -5.82 -0.21 9.17
CA PRO A 121 -4.59 0.50 9.52
C PRO A 121 -3.85 -0.09 10.72
N ALA A 122 -2.52 0.10 10.75
CA ALA A 122 -1.65 -0.29 11.86
C ALA A 122 -1.64 -1.81 12.18
N LEU A 123 -1.98 -2.67 11.21
CA LEU A 123 -1.88 -4.13 11.35
C LEU A 123 -0.62 -4.76 10.74
N PHE A 124 0.32 -3.94 10.25
CA PHE A 124 1.62 -4.42 9.78
C PHE A 124 2.67 -4.36 10.91
N PRO A 125 3.58 -5.34 11.02
CA PRO A 125 3.59 -6.63 10.32
C PRO A 125 2.46 -7.54 10.81
N ALA A 126 2.06 -8.50 9.98
CA ALA A 126 0.98 -9.41 10.33
C ALA A 126 1.29 -10.22 11.60
N ARG A 127 0.32 -10.28 12.52
CA ARG A 127 0.42 -11.04 13.77
C ARG A 127 0.27 -12.54 13.52
N MET A 128 1.34 -13.24 13.13
CA MET A 128 1.29 -14.66 12.73
C MET A 128 0.75 -15.64 13.77
N LYS A 129 0.80 -15.27 15.05
CA LYS A 129 0.22 -16.07 16.15
C LYS A 129 -1.26 -15.78 16.37
N SER A 130 -1.78 -14.69 15.81
CA SER A 130 -3.20 -14.36 15.89
C SER A 130 -3.98 -15.24 14.91
N PRO A 131 -5.10 -15.84 15.35
CA PRO A 131 -6.03 -16.55 14.47
C PRO A 131 -6.88 -15.61 13.60
N VAL A 132 -6.79 -14.29 13.80
CA VAL A 132 -7.44 -13.28 12.96
C VAL A 132 -6.88 -13.36 11.53
N ARG A 133 -7.77 -13.40 10.54
CA ARG A 133 -7.39 -13.24 9.14
C ARG A 133 -7.12 -11.76 8.87
N SER A 134 -5.94 -11.37 8.41
CA SER A 134 -5.63 -9.97 8.15
C SER A 134 -4.84 -9.74 6.87
N LEU A 135 -5.24 -8.69 6.14
CA LEU A 135 -4.42 -7.96 5.19
C LEU A 135 -4.20 -6.57 5.79
N PRO A 136 -2.96 -6.10 6.00
CA PRO A 136 -2.71 -4.81 6.62
C PRO A 136 -2.95 -3.66 5.62
N GLY A 137 -3.37 -2.52 6.15
CA GLY A 137 -3.53 -1.28 5.40
C GLY A 137 -2.43 -0.27 5.65
N LEU A 138 -2.84 0.97 5.91
CA LEU A 138 -1.98 2.10 6.25
C LEU A 138 -0.95 1.69 7.31
N GLY A 139 0.32 2.00 7.04
CA GLY A 139 1.46 1.55 7.83
C GLY A 139 2.21 0.35 7.28
N THR A 140 1.76 -0.24 6.18
CA THR A 140 2.58 -1.23 5.44
C THR A 140 3.65 -0.51 4.60
N PRO A 141 4.95 -0.82 4.76
CA PRO A 141 6.00 -0.15 4.03
C PRO A 141 6.17 -0.72 2.61
N ASP A 142 6.91 0.01 1.79
CA ASP A 142 7.52 -0.56 0.59
C ASP A 142 8.63 -1.57 0.94
N LEU A 143 9.18 -2.22 -0.08
CA LEU A 143 10.24 -3.24 0.06
C LEU A 143 11.53 -2.68 0.66
N LEU A 144 11.75 -1.37 0.57
CA LEU A 144 12.91 -0.67 1.11
C LEU A 144 12.63 -0.10 2.52
N GLY A 145 11.44 -0.35 3.08
CA GLY A 145 11.05 0.11 4.40
C GLY A 145 10.55 1.56 4.45
N ARG A 146 10.16 2.14 3.31
CA ARG A 146 9.69 3.53 3.20
C ARG A 146 8.17 3.59 3.07
N LEU A 147 7.62 4.81 3.11
CA LEU A 147 6.18 5.07 2.95
C LEU A 147 5.72 5.12 1.48
N GLY A 148 6.41 4.44 0.57
CA GLY A 148 5.90 4.17 -0.78
C GLY A 148 6.10 5.29 -1.80
N VAL A 149 7.34 5.75 -2.01
CA VAL A 149 7.65 6.70 -3.10
C VAL A 149 8.17 5.93 -4.32
N GLY A 150 7.56 6.16 -5.48
CA GLY A 150 7.95 5.52 -6.75
C GLY A 150 9.22 6.08 -7.37
N THR A 151 9.46 5.78 -8.64
CA THR A 151 10.64 6.26 -9.38
C THR A 151 10.23 6.65 -10.80
N LEU A 152 10.67 7.83 -11.23
CA LEU A 152 10.56 8.24 -12.62
C LEU A 152 11.79 7.77 -13.39
N PHE A 153 11.60 7.08 -14.51
CA PHE A 153 12.64 6.78 -15.49
C PHE A 153 12.46 7.70 -16.68
N THR A 154 13.46 8.53 -17.00
CA THR A 154 13.33 9.54 -18.06
C THR A 154 14.59 9.75 -18.89
N THR A 155 14.43 10.09 -20.16
CA THR A 155 15.53 10.58 -21.01
C THR A 155 15.89 12.05 -20.76
N ASP A 156 15.02 12.81 -20.10
CA ASP A 156 15.27 14.21 -19.75
C ASP A 156 16.21 14.31 -18.54
N LYS A 157 17.45 14.73 -18.80
CA LYS A 157 18.48 14.89 -17.77
C LYS A 157 18.25 16.12 -16.88
N GLY A 158 17.44 17.09 -17.32
CA GLY A 158 17.09 18.28 -16.55
C GLY A 158 16.26 17.95 -15.32
N LEU A 159 15.31 17.00 -15.44
CA LEU A 159 14.45 16.57 -14.33
C LEU A 159 15.22 15.97 -13.15
N ALA A 160 16.38 15.34 -13.39
CA ALA A 160 17.21 14.79 -12.31
C ALA A 160 18.00 15.85 -11.53
N GLN A 161 18.15 17.06 -12.08
CA GLN A 161 18.90 18.15 -11.45
C GLN A 161 17.98 19.14 -10.72
N GLU A 162 16.67 19.02 -10.88
CA GLU A 162 15.71 19.90 -10.26
C GLU A 162 15.54 19.57 -8.77
N ASN A 163 15.93 20.53 -7.93
CA ASN A 163 15.83 20.40 -6.49
C ASN A 163 14.37 20.60 -6.03
N GLY A 164 13.91 19.78 -5.07
CA GLY A 164 12.63 19.98 -4.36
C GLY A 164 11.59 18.88 -4.54
N ARG A 165 11.79 17.96 -5.48
CA ARG A 165 10.89 16.79 -5.64
C ARG A 165 11.17 15.70 -4.62
N LYS A 166 10.12 15.00 -4.20
CA LYS A 166 10.23 13.83 -3.32
C LYS A 166 10.56 12.57 -4.12
N THR A 167 10.07 12.50 -5.36
CA THR A 167 10.25 11.34 -6.23
C THR A 167 11.65 11.30 -6.82
N PRO A 168 12.41 10.20 -6.64
CA PRO A 168 13.69 9.99 -7.33
C PRO A 168 13.51 9.87 -8.85
N VAL A 169 14.49 10.42 -9.58
CA VAL A 169 14.56 10.37 -11.05
C VAL A 169 15.78 9.55 -11.47
N ALA A 170 15.56 8.55 -12.31
CA ALA A 170 16.57 7.69 -12.90
C ALA A 170 16.69 7.97 -14.40
N ILE A 171 17.91 8.23 -14.87
CA ILE A 171 18.16 8.56 -16.28
C ILE A 171 18.13 7.31 -17.15
N LEU A 172 17.42 7.39 -18.27
CA LEU A 172 17.38 6.44 -19.37
C LEU A 172 18.48 6.80 -20.39
N GLU A 173 19.64 6.16 -20.27
CA GLU A 173 20.75 6.38 -21.19
C GLU A 173 20.53 5.65 -22.51
N LYS A 174 20.79 6.33 -23.62
CA LYS A 174 20.60 5.76 -24.97
C LYS A 174 21.63 4.67 -25.24
N VAL A 175 21.17 3.46 -25.57
CA VAL A 175 22.02 2.30 -25.92
C VAL A 175 21.74 1.74 -27.32
N GLY A 176 20.79 2.34 -28.05
CA GLY A 176 20.47 2.03 -29.44
C GLY A 176 19.54 3.08 -30.05
N ALA A 177 19.14 2.91 -31.31
CA ALA A 177 18.38 3.93 -32.06
C ALA A 177 17.10 4.39 -31.33
N LYS A 178 16.36 3.45 -30.75
CA LYS A 178 15.11 3.65 -29.99
C LYS A 178 15.11 2.85 -28.69
N LYS A 179 16.31 2.62 -28.14
CA LYS A 179 16.52 1.73 -27.00
C LYS A 179 17.33 2.45 -25.93
N TYR A 180 16.80 2.42 -24.72
CA TYR A 180 17.35 3.13 -23.57
C TYR A 180 17.48 2.17 -22.40
N LYS A 181 18.44 2.47 -21.52
CA LYS A 181 18.76 1.64 -20.37
C LYS A 181 18.89 2.51 -19.12
N SER A 182 18.29 2.06 -18.05
CA SER A 182 18.52 2.52 -16.68
C SER A 182 18.63 1.31 -15.74
N VAL A 183 18.50 1.55 -14.44
CA VAL A 183 18.62 0.51 -13.41
C VAL A 183 17.49 0.64 -12.41
N VAL A 184 16.76 -0.45 -12.17
CA VAL A 184 15.88 -0.55 -11.00
C VAL A 184 16.73 -0.92 -9.79
N VAL A 185 16.70 -0.08 -8.77
CA VAL A 185 17.38 -0.30 -7.50
C VAL A 185 16.44 -1.01 -6.53
N GLY A 186 16.84 -2.18 -6.07
CA GLY A 186 16.12 -3.01 -5.11
C GLY A 186 16.75 -3.01 -3.71
N PRO A 187 16.45 -4.04 -2.90
CA PRO A 187 16.91 -4.15 -1.52
C PRO A 187 18.43 -4.18 -1.37
N MET A 188 18.92 -3.78 -0.21
CA MET A 188 20.34 -3.88 0.15
C MET A 188 20.77 -5.34 0.35
N LYS A 189 21.93 -5.70 -0.22
CA LYS A 189 22.70 -6.92 0.07
C LYS A 189 24.06 -6.53 0.62
N LYS A 190 24.85 -7.50 1.11
CA LYS A 190 26.19 -7.25 1.68
C LYS A 190 27.14 -6.48 0.73
N SER A 191 26.97 -6.64 -0.58
CA SER A 191 27.82 -6.00 -1.61
C SER A 191 27.22 -4.73 -2.24
N GLY A 192 26.21 -4.12 -1.62
CA GLY A 192 25.51 -2.94 -2.13
C GLY A 192 24.04 -3.23 -2.49
N PRO A 193 23.35 -2.35 -3.22
CA PRO A 193 21.97 -2.63 -3.62
C PRO A 193 21.88 -3.79 -4.63
N ALA A 194 20.83 -4.59 -4.54
CA ALA A 194 20.44 -5.48 -5.62
C ALA A 194 19.86 -4.65 -6.77
N THR A 195 20.20 -4.97 -8.01
CA THR A 195 19.80 -4.18 -9.17
C THR A 195 19.34 -5.06 -10.32
N HIS A 196 18.48 -4.50 -11.16
CA HIS A 196 18.12 -5.05 -12.46
C HIS A 196 18.26 -3.98 -13.53
N ASP A 197 18.68 -4.40 -14.72
CA ASP A 197 18.59 -3.54 -15.90
C ASP A 197 17.11 -3.18 -16.16
N PHE A 198 16.85 -1.90 -16.38
CA PHE A 198 15.55 -1.40 -16.82
C PHE A 198 15.70 -0.91 -18.26
N ILE A 199 15.19 -1.70 -19.20
CA ILE A 199 15.36 -1.44 -20.63
C ILE A 199 14.04 -0.95 -21.21
N VAL A 200 14.07 0.17 -21.91
CA VAL A 200 12.90 0.76 -22.58
C VAL A 200 13.17 0.83 -24.08
N GLU A 201 12.33 0.19 -24.88
CA GLU A 201 12.40 0.19 -26.35
C GLU A 201 11.15 0.87 -26.91
N GLN A 202 11.29 1.97 -27.63
CA GLN A 202 10.13 2.60 -28.28
C GLN A 202 9.69 1.76 -29.48
N THR A 203 8.49 1.19 -29.40
CA THR A 203 7.94 0.25 -30.39
C THR A 203 6.94 0.90 -31.34
N GLY A 204 6.37 2.04 -30.96
CA GLY A 204 5.36 2.77 -31.73
C GLY A 204 5.36 4.27 -31.43
N ALA A 205 4.33 4.96 -31.91
CA ALA A 205 4.14 6.39 -31.66
C ALA A 205 3.73 6.66 -30.20
N ASP A 206 2.86 5.81 -29.65
CA ASP A 206 2.30 5.88 -28.29
C ASP A 206 2.66 4.65 -27.42
N THR A 207 3.60 3.82 -27.88
CA THR A 207 3.94 2.56 -27.19
C THR A 207 5.44 2.40 -26.97
N VAL A 208 5.78 1.86 -25.80
CA VAL A 208 7.13 1.37 -25.48
C VAL A 208 7.05 -0.05 -24.96
N ARG A 209 8.16 -0.76 -25.06
CA ARG A 209 8.36 -2.07 -24.48
C ARG A 209 9.38 -1.98 -23.37
N VAL A 210 8.95 -2.31 -22.15
CA VAL A 210 9.81 -2.35 -20.97
C VAL A 210 10.27 -3.77 -20.72
N THR A 211 11.56 -3.96 -20.47
CA THR A 211 12.14 -5.22 -20.02
C THR A 211 12.85 -5.00 -18.69
N VAL A 212 12.45 -5.75 -17.65
CA VAL A 212 13.03 -5.70 -16.32
C VAL A 212 13.06 -7.11 -15.71
N GLU A 213 14.20 -7.51 -15.15
CA GLU A 213 14.49 -8.89 -14.76
C GLU A 213 14.24 -9.89 -15.92
N LYS A 214 13.08 -10.57 -15.91
CA LYS A 214 12.61 -11.52 -16.92
C LYS A 214 11.26 -11.12 -17.53
N GLN A 215 10.68 -10.02 -17.04
CA GLN A 215 9.40 -9.51 -17.49
C GLN A 215 9.64 -8.67 -18.74
N ARG A 216 8.76 -8.83 -19.73
CA ARG A 216 8.73 -8.02 -20.95
C ARG A 216 7.29 -7.58 -21.16
N ILE A 217 7.06 -6.28 -21.07
CA ILE A 217 5.72 -5.71 -21.10
C ILE A 217 5.64 -4.55 -22.08
N ASP A 218 4.56 -4.50 -22.85
CA ASP A 218 4.24 -3.36 -23.70
C ASP A 218 3.40 -2.38 -22.89
N LEU A 219 3.89 -1.15 -22.79
CA LEU A 219 3.19 -0.03 -22.18
C LEU A 219 2.64 0.87 -23.28
N ARG A 220 1.41 1.32 -23.10
CA ARG A 220 0.78 2.35 -23.91
C ARG A 220 0.72 3.65 -23.11
N LEU A 221 0.83 4.76 -23.81
CA LEU A 221 0.81 6.09 -23.23
C LEU A 221 -0.46 6.28 -22.38
N GLY A 222 -0.27 6.63 -21.12
CA GLY A 222 -1.33 6.90 -20.15
C GLY A 222 -2.06 5.67 -19.58
N GLU A 223 -1.66 4.46 -19.95
CA GLU A 223 -2.24 3.22 -19.44
C GLU A 223 -1.32 2.58 -18.39
N TRP A 224 -1.90 2.25 -17.22
CA TRP A 224 -1.19 1.49 -16.21
C TRP A 224 -1.00 0.03 -16.66
N SER A 225 0.19 -0.50 -16.43
CA SER A 225 0.49 -1.91 -16.65
C SER A 225 -0.32 -2.80 -15.70
N PRO A 226 -0.49 -4.10 -16.00
CA PRO A 226 -0.67 -5.11 -14.97
C PRO A 226 0.38 -5.02 -13.86
N ILE A 227 0.04 -5.52 -12.67
CA ILE A 227 1.00 -5.63 -11.56
C ILE A 227 2.11 -6.61 -11.96
N LEU A 228 3.35 -6.14 -11.85
CA LEU A 228 4.56 -6.89 -12.18
C LEU A 228 5.18 -7.49 -10.91
N GLU A 229 5.58 -8.76 -10.99
CA GLU A 229 6.42 -9.39 -9.97
C GLU A 229 7.90 -9.34 -10.36
N ILE A 230 8.73 -8.65 -9.58
CA ILE A 230 10.18 -8.52 -9.80
C ILE A 230 10.95 -9.20 -8.67
N LYS A 231 11.89 -10.08 -9.00
CA LYS A 231 12.66 -10.88 -8.04
C LYS A 231 14.09 -10.38 -7.88
N PHE A 232 14.47 -9.96 -6.68
CA PHE A 232 15.84 -9.52 -6.37
C PHE A 232 16.64 -10.62 -5.66
N LYS A 233 17.83 -10.95 -6.16
CA LYS A 233 18.77 -11.84 -5.48
C LYS A 233 19.54 -11.04 -4.42
N ILE A 234 19.34 -11.37 -3.14
CA ILE A 234 19.94 -10.63 -2.01
C ILE A 234 21.02 -11.42 -1.26
N GLY A 235 21.21 -12.70 -1.60
CA GLY A 235 22.25 -13.55 -1.03
C GLY A 235 22.33 -14.90 -1.74
N PHE A 236 23.18 -15.79 -1.22
CA PHE A 236 23.26 -17.16 -1.73
C PHE A 236 21.93 -17.88 -1.48
N MET A 237 21.25 -18.29 -2.56
CA MET A 237 19.90 -18.89 -2.55
C MET A 237 18.76 -18.04 -1.96
N VAL A 238 19.00 -16.79 -1.53
CA VAL A 238 17.96 -15.90 -1.00
C VAL A 238 17.48 -14.94 -2.09
N THR A 239 16.18 -15.03 -2.41
CA THR A 239 15.51 -14.14 -3.37
C THR A 239 14.34 -13.44 -2.69
N LEU A 240 14.22 -12.14 -2.89
CA LEU A 240 13.13 -11.32 -2.40
C LEU A 240 12.26 -10.85 -3.58
N PRO A 241 11.08 -11.46 -3.82
CA PRO A 241 10.12 -10.96 -4.78
C PRO A 241 9.44 -9.70 -4.26
N SER A 242 9.01 -8.89 -5.20
CA SER A 242 8.35 -7.62 -4.99
C SER A 242 7.26 -7.43 -6.04
N VAL A 243 6.35 -6.51 -5.77
CA VAL A 243 5.30 -6.12 -6.72
C VAL A 243 5.42 -4.65 -7.06
N THR A 244 5.15 -4.26 -8.30
CA THR A 244 5.12 -2.86 -8.75
C THR A 244 4.18 -2.72 -9.95
N GLN A 245 3.91 -1.49 -10.37
CA GLN A 245 3.12 -1.17 -11.54
C GLN A 245 3.78 -0.01 -12.28
N LEU A 246 3.69 -0.02 -13.60
CA LEU A 246 4.33 0.97 -14.47
C LEU A 246 3.30 1.75 -15.26
N ILE A 247 3.64 2.98 -15.62
CA ILE A 247 2.87 3.78 -16.59
C ILE A 247 3.84 4.54 -17.50
N LEU A 248 3.54 4.56 -18.80
CA LEU A 248 4.21 5.43 -19.76
C LEU A 248 3.50 6.78 -19.74
N THR A 249 4.20 7.86 -19.38
CA THR A 249 3.60 9.20 -19.27
C THR A 249 4.06 10.16 -20.36
N LYS A 250 5.19 9.89 -21.00
CA LYS A 250 5.66 10.59 -22.20
C LYS A 250 6.38 9.64 -23.15
N VAL A 251 6.23 9.85 -24.45
CA VAL A 251 6.94 9.11 -25.50
C VAL A 251 7.09 9.98 -26.75
N GLY A 252 8.22 9.85 -27.46
CA GLY A 252 8.58 10.74 -28.57
C GLY A 252 10.05 11.11 -28.46
N ASP A 253 10.35 12.42 -28.53
CA ASP A 253 11.70 12.95 -28.30
C ASP A 253 12.15 12.72 -26.84
N GLU A 254 11.19 12.76 -25.92
CA GLU A 254 11.37 12.40 -24.51
C GLU A 254 10.55 11.17 -24.17
N ILE A 255 11.12 10.30 -23.34
CA ILE A 255 10.43 9.13 -22.80
C ILE A 255 10.40 9.24 -21.28
N CYS A 256 9.21 9.13 -20.71
CA CYS A 256 8.99 9.06 -19.26
C CYS A 256 8.19 7.80 -18.92
N VAL A 257 8.78 6.91 -18.12
CA VAL A 257 8.10 5.76 -17.53
C VAL A 257 8.14 5.91 -16.02
N TYR A 258 6.97 5.99 -15.39
CA TYR A 258 6.86 6.03 -13.94
C TYR A 258 6.63 4.62 -13.39
N ALA A 259 7.35 4.26 -12.34
CA ALA A 259 7.17 3.02 -11.60
C ALA A 259 6.69 3.32 -10.18
N LEU A 260 5.59 2.68 -9.76
CA LEU A 260 5.21 2.63 -8.35
C LEU A 260 6.36 2.06 -7.50
N PRO A 261 6.44 2.39 -6.20
CA PRO A 261 7.45 1.82 -5.31
C PRO A 261 7.49 0.30 -5.42
N LEU A 262 8.67 -0.30 -5.25
CA LEU A 262 8.77 -1.75 -5.11
C LEU A 262 8.11 -2.14 -3.79
N GLN A 263 7.01 -2.89 -3.84
CA GLN A 263 6.22 -3.23 -2.66
C GLN A 263 6.47 -4.67 -2.22
N ILE A 264 6.15 -4.96 -0.96
CA ILE A 264 6.32 -6.29 -0.38
C ILE A 264 5.45 -7.31 -1.12
N HIS A 265 6.03 -8.40 -1.62
CA HIS A 265 5.22 -9.48 -2.18
C HIS A 265 4.43 -10.21 -1.06
N PRO A 266 3.09 -10.31 -1.15
CA PRO A 266 2.26 -10.71 0.00
C PRO A 266 2.46 -12.17 0.44
N LEU A 267 2.87 -13.07 -0.47
CA LEU A 267 3.07 -14.50 -0.18
C LEU A 267 4.52 -14.94 0.06
N ARG A 268 5.49 -14.08 -0.23
CA ARG A 268 6.91 -14.44 -0.40
C ARG A 268 7.81 -13.29 0.02
N SER A 269 7.70 -12.82 1.25
CA SER A 269 8.55 -11.76 1.77
C SER A 269 9.25 -12.21 3.05
N ALA A 270 10.36 -11.55 3.37
CA ALA A 270 11.01 -11.66 4.68
C ALA A 270 10.09 -11.14 5.80
N TRP A 271 9.20 -10.20 5.49
CA TRP A 271 8.19 -9.68 6.41
C TRP A 271 6.82 -10.23 6.06
N GLN A 272 6.08 -10.62 7.08
CA GLN A 272 4.75 -11.19 6.92
C GLN A 272 3.78 -10.06 6.59
N TYR A 273 3.35 -10.01 5.33
CA TYR A 273 2.38 -9.04 4.87
C TYR A 273 1.03 -9.29 5.54
N GLY A 274 0.44 -10.48 5.37
CA GLY A 274 -0.84 -10.83 5.97
C GLY A 274 -0.80 -12.20 6.65
N THR A 275 -1.86 -12.53 7.38
CA THR A 275 -2.00 -13.80 8.09
C THR A 275 -3.45 -14.30 8.04
N PRO A 276 -3.73 -15.60 8.19
CA PRO A 276 -2.80 -16.70 7.96
C PRO A 276 -2.42 -16.79 6.48
N ARG A 277 -1.30 -17.45 6.19
CA ARG A 277 -0.72 -17.48 4.82
C ARG A 277 -1.67 -18.03 3.76
N ASN A 278 -2.50 -19.01 4.11
CA ASN A 278 -3.50 -19.58 3.21
C ASN A 278 -4.60 -18.57 2.85
N PHE A 279 -5.03 -17.73 3.79
CA PHE A 279 -5.99 -16.65 3.53
C PHE A 279 -5.42 -15.58 2.59
N VAL A 280 -4.15 -15.18 2.78
CA VAL A 280 -3.48 -14.26 1.85
C VAL A 280 -3.34 -14.88 0.46
N LYS A 281 -2.98 -16.17 0.40
CA LYS A 281 -2.86 -16.91 -0.86
C LYS A 281 -4.19 -17.00 -1.59
N ASP A 282 -5.25 -17.32 -0.87
CA ASP A 282 -6.61 -17.40 -1.39
C ASP A 282 -7.06 -16.05 -1.96
N SER A 283 -6.85 -14.95 -1.21
CA SER A 283 -7.15 -13.59 -1.67
C SER A 283 -6.38 -13.24 -2.96
N TRP A 284 -5.08 -13.51 -3.00
CA TRP A 284 -4.23 -13.23 -4.16
C TRP A 284 -4.62 -14.03 -5.41
N GLN A 285 -4.95 -15.31 -5.23
CA GLN A 285 -5.25 -16.21 -6.35
C GLN A 285 -6.65 -16.01 -6.93
N ASN A 286 -7.64 -15.71 -6.08
CA ASN A 286 -9.04 -15.64 -6.51
C ASN A 286 -9.51 -14.22 -6.83
N ALA A 287 -9.00 -13.20 -6.16
CA ALA A 287 -9.35 -11.79 -6.47
C ALA A 287 -8.36 -11.09 -7.41
N GLY A 288 -7.22 -11.73 -7.66
CA GLY A 288 -6.11 -11.23 -8.48
C GLY A 288 -5.03 -10.49 -7.69
N PRO A 289 -3.90 -10.15 -8.34
CA PRO A 289 -2.83 -9.37 -7.74
C PRO A 289 -3.31 -8.01 -7.22
N PHE A 290 -2.75 -7.54 -6.11
CA PHE A 290 -3.04 -6.24 -5.51
C PHE A 290 -1.77 -5.55 -4.99
N LEU A 291 -1.82 -4.22 -4.92
CA LEU A 291 -0.78 -3.40 -4.32
C LEU A 291 -0.80 -3.57 -2.80
N THR A 292 0.37 -3.72 -2.19
CA THR A 292 0.56 -4.07 -0.78
C THR A 292 1.08 -2.92 0.08
N VAL A 293 1.58 -1.84 -0.51
CA VAL A 293 1.96 -0.65 0.27
C VAL A 293 0.72 -0.06 0.97
N GLY A 294 0.91 0.48 2.17
CA GLY A 294 -0.20 0.92 3.02
C GLY A 294 -1.00 2.08 2.43
N TRP A 295 -0.37 2.88 1.56
CA TRP A 295 -0.99 3.99 0.84
C TRP A 295 -0.66 3.90 -0.66
N PRO A 296 -1.43 3.11 -1.44
CA PRO A 296 -1.13 2.86 -2.85
C PRO A 296 -1.57 4.00 -3.79
N GLN A 297 -2.37 4.95 -3.32
CA GLN A 297 -2.72 6.16 -4.09
C GLN A 297 -1.51 7.10 -4.12
N ASP A 298 -0.79 7.12 -5.24
CA ASP A 298 0.48 7.85 -5.37
C ASP A 298 0.28 9.36 -5.55
N THR A 299 -0.11 10.03 -4.47
CA THR A 299 -0.25 11.50 -4.43
C THR A 299 1.08 12.21 -4.62
N THR A 300 2.20 11.55 -4.29
CA THR A 300 3.54 12.14 -4.44
C THR A 300 3.90 12.28 -5.92
N ALA A 301 3.63 11.24 -6.73
CA ALA A 301 3.81 11.32 -8.18
C ALA A 301 2.93 12.40 -8.84
N LEU A 302 1.71 12.57 -8.32
CA LEU A 302 0.77 13.59 -8.80
C LEU A 302 1.25 15.01 -8.45
N GLU A 303 1.64 15.23 -7.19
CA GLU A 303 2.20 16.50 -6.70
C GLU A 303 3.47 16.91 -7.47
N ASP A 304 4.35 15.94 -7.75
CA ASP A 304 5.60 16.16 -8.48
C ASP A 304 5.38 16.32 -10.01
N GLY A 305 4.15 16.16 -10.50
CA GLY A 305 3.76 16.31 -11.92
C GLY A 305 4.21 15.17 -12.83
N PHE A 306 4.48 13.99 -12.26
CA PHE A 306 4.96 12.82 -13.00
C PHE A 306 3.85 11.91 -13.51
N ILE A 307 2.67 12.00 -12.89
CA ILE A 307 1.42 11.47 -13.39
C ILE A 307 0.40 12.62 -13.46
N GLU A 308 -0.67 12.42 -14.23
CA GLU A 308 -1.74 13.41 -14.41
C GLU A 308 -2.98 12.98 -13.64
N ASP A 309 -3.96 13.87 -13.48
CA ASP A 309 -5.20 13.59 -12.75
C ASP A 309 -5.88 12.31 -13.23
N ASP A 310 -6.02 12.14 -14.55
CA ASP A 310 -6.61 10.95 -15.17
C ASP A 310 -5.84 9.66 -14.84
N HIS A 311 -4.50 9.74 -14.79
CA HIS A 311 -3.65 8.61 -14.39
C HIS A 311 -3.88 8.25 -12.92
N PHE A 312 -3.99 9.25 -12.05
CA PHE A 312 -4.22 9.08 -10.63
C PHE A 312 -5.62 8.53 -10.33
N ILE A 313 -6.66 9.01 -11.01
CA ILE A 313 -8.03 8.49 -10.88
C ILE A 313 -8.10 7.03 -11.32
N ARG A 314 -7.51 6.68 -12.48
CA ARG A 314 -7.45 5.27 -12.93
C ARG A 314 -6.71 4.37 -11.93
N LEU A 315 -5.65 4.87 -11.29
CA LEU A 315 -4.96 4.14 -10.22
C LEU A 315 -5.90 3.92 -9.03
N CYS A 316 -6.58 4.97 -8.55
CA CYS A 316 -7.55 4.88 -7.45
C CYS A 316 -8.66 3.86 -7.75
N GLU A 317 -9.25 3.92 -8.94
CA GLU A 317 -10.28 2.97 -9.39
C GLU A 317 -9.75 1.54 -9.42
N SER A 318 -8.54 1.32 -9.94
CA SER A 318 -7.94 -0.03 -9.97
C SER A 318 -7.73 -0.62 -8.57
N ILE A 319 -7.37 0.22 -7.58
CA ILE A 319 -7.21 -0.16 -6.19
C ILE A 319 -8.57 -0.51 -5.58
N ILE A 320 -9.58 0.36 -5.77
CA ILE A 320 -10.94 0.14 -5.26
C ILE A 320 -11.51 -1.16 -5.83
N ASN A 321 -11.48 -1.33 -7.15
CA ASN A 321 -12.01 -2.51 -7.83
C ASN A 321 -11.34 -3.80 -7.32
N THR A 322 -10.05 -3.75 -7.03
CA THR A 322 -9.32 -4.92 -6.52
C THR A 322 -9.66 -5.21 -5.06
N ARG A 323 -9.75 -4.18 -4.22
CA ARG A 323 -10.17 -4.34 -2.82
C ARG A 323 -11.61 -4.84 -2.70
N GLU A 324 -12.49 -4.35 -3.57
CA GLU A 324 -13.88 -4.81 -3.68
C GLU A 324 -13.93 -6.29 -4.08
N ARG A 325 -13.18 -6.73 -5.10
CA ARG A 325 -13.13 -8.16 -5.46
C ARG A 325 -12.68 -9.04 -4.30
N VAL A 326 -11.68 -8.62 -3.52
CA VAL A 326 -11.24 -9.36 -2.32
C VAL A 326 -12.34 -9.38 -1.26
N LEU A 327 -12.95 -8.23 -0.98
CA LEU A 327 -14.04 -8.11 -0.01
C LEU A 327 -15.21 -9.05 -0.40
N MET A 328 -15.67 -8.98 -1.64
CA MET A 328 -16.80 -9.77 -2.13
C MET A 328 -16.48 -11.27 -2.11
N HIS A 329 -15.28 -11.68 -2.53
CA HIS A 329 -14.82 -13.08 -2.44
C HIS A 329 -14.91 -13.65 -1.02
N HIS A 330 -14.52 -12.86 0.00
CA HIS A 330 -14.61 -13.30 1.39
C HIS A 330 -16.02 -13.16 1.97
N LEU A 331 -16.82 -12.19 1.53
CA LEU A 331 -18.22 -12.04 1.93
C LEU A 331 -19.09 -13.19 1.45
N ASP A 332 -18.84 -13.74 0.26
CA ASP A 332 -19.61 -14.86 -0.30
C ASP A 332 -19.52 -16.13 0.58
N SER A 333 -18.42 -16.29 1.31
CA SER A 333 -18.21 -17.40 2.26
C SER A 333 -18.40 -17.01 3.72
N PHE A 334 -18.83 -15.79 4.01
CA PHE A 334 -18.94 -15.25 5.38
C PHE A 334 -20.23 -15.70 6.08
N GLN A 335 -20.11 -16.77 6.88
CA GLN A 335 -21.23 -17.36 7.61
C GLN A 335 -21.48 -16.71 8.98
N GLU A 336 -20.42 -16.32 9.68
CA GLU A 336 -20.49 -15.73 11.02
C GLU A 336 -19.21 -14.99 11.42
N GLY A 337 -19.32 -14.17 12.46
CA GLY A 337 -18.21 -13.48 13.10
C GLY A 337 -18.13 -12.01 12.72
N VAL A 338 -16.91 -11.48 12.65
CA VAL A 338 -16.61 -10.07 12.37
C VAL A 338 -15.74 -9.94 11.13
N MET A 339 -16.16 -9.12 10.18
CA MET A 339 -15.34 -8.69 9.04
C MET A 339 -15.23 -7.18 9.06
N GLY A 340 -14.01 -6.65 9.00
CA GLY A 340 -13.74 -5.22 9.02
C GLY A 340 -12.72 -4.79 8.00
#